data_AF-A0A314KUP0-F1
#
_entry.id   AF-A0A314KUP0-F1
#
_cell.length_a   1.000
_cell.length_b   1.000
_cell.length_c   1.000
_cell.angle_alpha   90.00
_cell.angle_beta   90.00
_cell.angle_gamma   90.00
#
_symmetry.space_group_name_H-M   'P 1'
#
loop_
_entity.id
_entity.type
_entity.pdbx_description
1 polymer ?
#
loop_
_entity_poly.entity_id
_entity_poly.type
_entity_poly.pdbx_seq_one_letter_code
_entity_poly.pdbx_strand_id
1 'polypeptide(L)'
;LKMIHDRNILERNFKPGGTLFLYNSHLRLFPGKLKSRWPGPFRVVEVHPTGAVEIAASNDSRTFRVNGHRLKHYVGMEEAQKVLVTHLVEPPKLS
;
A
#
# COMPACT_ATOMS: atom_id res chain seq x y z
N LEU A 1 30.69 -12.95 -1.06
CA LEU A 1 29.24 -13.25 -0.90
C LEU A 1 28.36 -12.01 -0.92
N LYS A 2 28.65 -10.96 -0.10
CA LYS A 2 27.83 -9.74 -0.01
C LYS A 2 27.57 -9.05 -1.37
N MET A 3 28.60 -8.95 -2.22
CA MET A 3 28.46 -8.37 -3.56
C MET A 3 27.44 -9.09 -4.47
N ILE A 4 27.30 -10.42 -4.34
CA ILE A 4 26.31 -11.19 -5.12
C ILE A 4 24.91 -11.01 -4.53
N HIS A 5 24.82 -10.95 -3.20
CA HIS A 5 23.56 -10.68 -2.50
C HIS A 5 23.02 -9.30 -2.86
N ASP A 6 23.86 -8.28 -2.74
CA ASP A 6 23.49 -6.88 -2.97
C ASP A 6 23.18 -6.61 -4.46
N ARG A 7 23.81 -7.34 -5.40
CA ARG A 7 23.52 -7.23 -6.85
C ARG A 7 22.06 -7.55 -7.18
N ASN A 8 21.40 -8.39 -6.38
CA ASN A 8 20.00 -8.78 -6.60
C ASN A 8 19.01 -7.91 -5.82
N ILE A 9 19.49 -6.95 -5.00
CA ILE A 9 18.63 -6.00 -4.32
C ILE A 9 18.19 -4.97 -5.35
N LEU A 10 16.94 -5.08 -5.79
CA LEU A 10 16.32 -4.07 -6.65
C LEU A 10 16.15 -2.78 -5.88
N GLU A 11 16.77 -1.72 -6.38
CA GLU A 11 16.59 -0.38 -5.84
C GLU A 11 15.13 0.06 -6.07
N ARG A 12 14.43 0.36 -4.98
CA ARG A 12 13.05 0.84 -5.02
C ARG A 12 13.05 2.35 -4.76
N ASN A 13 12.94 3.11 -5.84
CA ASN A 13 12.82 4.56 -5.77
C ASN A 13 11.36 4.96 -5.53
N PHE A 14 11.11 5.71 -4.46
CA PHE A 14 9.80 6.25 -4.10
C PHE A 14 9.81 7.77 -4.27
N LYS A 15 8.64 8.35 -4.59
CA LYS A 15 8.46 9.79 -4.70
C LYS A 15 7.32 10.25 -3.79
N PRO A 16 7.46 11.39 -3.09
CA PRO A 16 6.35 12.02 -2.39
C PRO A 16 5.12 12.16 -3.29
N GLY A 17 3.94 11.89 -2.74
CA GLY A 17 2.67 11.87 -3.48
C GLY A 17 2.35 10.57 -4.21
N GLY A 18 3.31 9.65 -4.38
CA GLY A 18 3.07 8.35 -4.99
C GLY A 18 2.19 7.43 -4.13
N THR A 19 1.57 6.44 -4.76
CA THR A 19 0.71 5.45 -4.09
C THR A 19 1.39 4.09 -4.02
N LEU A 20 1.39 3.47 -2.84
CA LEU A 20 2.12 2.23 -2.55
C LEU A 20 1.25 1.23 -1.78
N PHE A 21 1.58 -0.05 -1.89
CA PHE A 21 1.13 -1.09 -0.96
C PHE A 21 2.16 -1.30 0.15
N LEU A 22 1.67 -1.65 1.34
CA LEU A 22 2.49 -2.03 2.48
C LEU A 22 2.42 -3.54 2.73
N TYR A 23 3.57 -4.18 2.93
CA TYR A 23 3.64 -5.59 3.32
C TYR A 23 3.23 -5.77 4.79
N ASN A 24 2.15 -6.50 5.04
CA ASN A 24 1.78 -6.92 6.39
C ASN A 24 2.38 -8.29 6.72
N SER A 25 3.40 -8.29 7.59
CA SER A 25 4.09 -9.51 8.05
C SER A 25 3.30 -10.29 9.10
N HIS A 26 2.19 -9.75 9.63
CA HIS A 26 1.39 -10.45 10.63
C HIS A 26 0.65 -11.61 9.95
N LEU A 27 1.26 -12.79 10.03
CA LEU A 27 0.67 -14.05 9.60
C LEU A 27 -0.50 -14.37 10.53
N ARG A 28 -1.72 -14.26 10.01
CA ARG A 28 -2.89 -14.84 10.67
C ARG A 28 -3.00 -16.29 10.22
N LEU A 29 -3.07 -17.21 11.18
CA LEU A 29 -3.38 -18.61 10.91
C LEU A 29 -4.82 -18.69 10.40
N PHE A 30 -4.98 -19.09 9.14
CA PHE A 30 -6.27 -19.41 8.54
C PHE A 30 -6.34 -20.92 8.33
N PRO A 31 -7.52 -21.55 8.47
CA PRO A 31 -7.72 -22.92 8.02
C PRO A 31 -7.58 -22.96 6.49
N GLY A 32 -6.37 -23.23 6.00
CA GLY A 32 -6.02 -23.17 4.57
C GLY A 32 -4.62 -22.58 4.32
N LYS A 33 -4.33 -22.22 3.07
CA LYS A 33 -3.02 -21.68 2.69
C LYS A 33 -2.79 -20.29 3.30
N LEU A 34 -1.60 -20.09 3.88
CA LEU A 34 -1.15 -18.78 4.35
C LEU A 34 -1.20 -17.76 3.21
N LYS A 35 -1.86 -16.63 3.45
CA LYS A 35 -1.94 -15.50 2.51
C LYS A 35 -1.25 -14.29 3.12
N SER A 36 -0.19 -13.82 2.47
CA SER A 36 0.38 -12.51 2.75
C SER A 36 -0.62 -11.43 2.31
N ARG A 37 -0.92 -10.47 3.20
CA ARG A 37 -1.85 -9.38 2.90
C ARG A 37 -1.06 -8.12 2.58
N TRP A 38 -1.39 -7.51 1.44
CA TRP A 38 -0.96 -6.16 1.09
C TRP A 38 -2.16 -5.23 1.36
N PRO A 39 -2.30 -4.67 2.58
CA PRO A 39 -3.27 -3.60 2.84
C PRO A 39 -3.13 -2.49 1.80
N GLY A 40 -4.26 -1.85 1.51
CA GLY A 40 -4.55 -1.01 0.35
C GLY A 40 -3.59 0.16 0.06
N PRO A 41 -3.96 1.06 -0.86
CA PRO A 41 -3.09 2.14 -1.27
C PRO A 41 -2.77 3.10 -0.11
N PHE A 42 -1.48 3.38 0.08
CA PHE A 42 -0.94 4.40 0.97
C PHE A 42 -0.24 5.49 0.17
N ARG A 43 -0.37 6.74 0.60
CA ARG A 43 0.32 7.87 -0.03
C ARG A 43 1.68 8.08 0.61
N VAL A 44 2.72 8.28 -0.20
CA VAL A 44 4.05 8.69 0.28
C VAL A 44 4.00 10.14 0.72
N VAL A 45 4.41 10.40 1.96
CA VAL A 45 4.56 11.75 2.52
C VAL A 45 5.98 12.23 2.31
N GLU A 46 6.95 11.45 2.79
CA GLU A 46 8.37 11.79 2.75
C GLU A 46 9.23 10.53 2.55
N VAL A 47 10.37 10.69 1.87
CA VAL A 47 11.39 9.65 1.73
C VAL A 47 12.67 10.16 2.39
N HIS A 48 13.15 9.44 3.40
CA HIS A 48 14.38 9.81 4.08
C HIS A 48 15.61 9.22 3.40
N PRO A 49 16.79 9.87 3.50
CA PRO A 49 18.05 9.35 2.96
C PRO A 49 18.43 7.96 3.49
N THR A 50 17.90 7.57 4.65
CA THR A 50 18.12 6.25 5.26
C THR A 50 17.30 5.13 4.63
N GLY A 51 16.51 5.40 3.58
CA GLY A 51 15.61 4.43 2.94
C GLY A 51 14.30 4.15 3.72
N ALA A 52 14.06 4.90 4.80
CA ALA A 52 12.77 4.89 5.48
C ALA A 52 11.80 5.81 4.74
N VAL A 53 10.53 5.40 4.68
CA VAL A 53 9.47 6.13 3.98
C VAL A 53 8.35 6.41 4.96
N GLU A 54 7.93 7.66 5.02
CA GLU A 54 6.70 8.03 5.71
C GLU A 54 5.52 7.88 4.77
N ILE A 55 4.50 7.15 5.23
CA ILE A 55 3.29 6.87 4.48
C ILE A 55 2.06 7.29 5.28
N ALA A 56 1.01 7.72 4.57
CA ALA A 56 -0.29 8.04 5.13
C ALA A 56 -1.39 7.19 4.47
N ALA A 57 -2.43 6.86 5.24
CA ALA A 57 -3.64 6.28 4.67
C ALA A 57 -4.46 7.38 3.98
N SER A 58 -5.25 7.03 2.97
CA SER A 58 -6.03 8.00 2.18
C SER A 58 -7.02 8.84 3.01
N ASN A 59 -7.49 8.29 4.13
CA ASN A 59 -8.59 8.85 4.92
C ASN A 59 -8.13 9.42 6.26
N ASP A 60 -6.85 9.26 6.62
CA ASP A 60 -6.33 9.68 7.93
C ASP A 60 -5.14 10.63 7.75
N SER A 61 -5.02 11.61 8.65
CA SER A 61 -3.84 12.47 8.78
C SER A 61 -2.65 11.78 9.46
N ARG A 62 -2.85 10.56 9.97
CA ARG A 62 -1.82 9.82 10.71
C ARG A 62 -0.81 9.23 9.74
N THR A 63 0.45 9.59 9.95
CA THR A 63 1.58 9.03 9.22
C THR A 63 2.24 7.89 9.98
N PHE A 64 2.86 6.98 9.24
CA PHE A 64 3.65 5.89 9.78
C PHE A 64 4.97 5.82 9.03
N ARG A 65 6.08 5.66 9.76
CA ARG A 65 7.40 5.44 9.17
C ARG A 65 7.64 3.94 8.97
N VAL A 66 7.93 3.54 7.75
CA VAL A 66 8.17 2.14 7.37
C VAL A 66 9.47 1.99 6.60
N ASN A 67 10.02 0.77 6.59
CA ASN A 67 11.17 0.44 5.76
C ASN A 67 10.72 0.32 4.29
N GLY A 68 11.41 1.00 3.37
CA GLY A 68 11.13 0.94 1.92
C GLY A 68 11.13 -0.47 1.33
N HIS A 69 11.86 -1.43 1.93
CA HIS A 69 11.83 -2.83 1.51
C HIS A 69 10.46 -3.51 1.66
N ARG A 70 9.61 -2.99 2.54
CA ARG A 70 8.24 -3.49 2.79
C ARG A 70 7.20 -2.84 1.87
N LEU A 71 7.62 -1.95 0.97
CA LEU A 71 6.74 -1.20 0.10
C LEU A 71 6.81 -1.71 -1.33
N LYS A 72 5.68 -1.62 -2.03
CA LYS A 72 5.57 -1.94 -3.46
C LYS A 72 4.75 -0.86 -4.15
N HIS A 73 5.13 -0.45 -5.35
CA HIS A 73 4.35 0.49 -6.16
C HIS A 73 2.94 -0.02 -6.42
N TYR A 74 1.95 0.83 -6.19
CA TYR A 74 0.57 0.59 -6.58
C TYR A 74 0.42 0.96 -8.06
N VAL A 75 0.12 -0.02 -8.91
CA VAL A 75 -0.06 0.17 -10.38
C VAL A 75 -1.55 0.17 -10.75
N GLY A 76 -2.43 0.45 -9.78
CA GLY A 76 -3.88 0.47 -9.97
C GLY A 76 -4.40 1.89 -10.19
N MET A 77 -5.11 2.09 -11.29
CA MET A 77 -5.95 3.24 -11.66
C MET A 77 -5.26 4.62 -11.69
N GLU A 78 -5.04 5.11 -12.92
CA GLU A 78 -5.15 6.52 -13.23
C GLU A 78 -6.39 7.11 -12.53
N GLU A 79 -6.20 8.28 -11.93
CA GLU A 79 -7.18 9.12 -11.23
C GLU A 79 -8.66 8.71 -11.38
N ALA A 80 -9.17 7.92 -10.44
CA ALA A 80 -10.59 8.03 -10.10
C ALA A 80 -10.74 9.24 -9.18
N GLN A 81 -10.90 10.42 -9.79
CA GLN A 81 -11.56 11.55 -9.14
C GLN A 81 -12.77 11.04 -8.34
N LYS A 82 -12.88 11.48 -7.07
CA LYS A 82 -14.05 11.36 -6.19
C LYS A 82 -14.84 10.06 -6.40
N VAL A 83 -14.61 9.07 -5.54
CA VAL A 83 -15.66 8.12 -5.21
C VAL A 83 -16.78 8.91 -4.54
N LEU A 84 -17.69 9.47 -5.33
CA LEU A 84 -19.02 9.83 -4.88
C LEU A 84 -19.62 8.53 -4.36
N VAL A 85 -19.86 8.48 -3.06
CA VAL A 85 -20.67 7.43 -2.45
C VAL A 85 -22.08 7.61 -3.02
N THR A 86 -22.37 6.98 -4.15
CA THR A 86 -23.74 6.78 -4.58
C THR A 86 -24.34 5.73 -3.64
N HIS A 87 -25.17 6.19 -2.70
CA HIS A 87 -26.04 5.31 -1.95
C HIS A 87 -26.88 4.52 -2.95
N LEU A 88 -26.61 3.22 -3.09
CA LEU A 88 -27.44 2.31 -3.87
C LEU A 88 -28.77 2.16 -3.13
N VAL A 89 -29.82 2.81 -3.62
CA VAL A 89 -31.18 2.63 -3.12
C VAL A 89 -31.66 1.25 -3.55
N GLU A 90 -32.15 0.46 -2.59
CA GLU A 90 -32.70 -0.86 -2.88
C GLU A 90 -33.88 -0.77 -3.85
N PRO A 91 -33.98 -1.66 -4.85
CA PRO A 91 -35.07 -1.63 -5.80
C PRO A 91 -36.42 -1.91 -5.11
N PRO A 92 -37.51 -1.28 -5.58
CA PRO A 92 -38.81 -1.44 -4.94
C PRO A 92 -39.31 -2.88 -5.08
N LYS A 93 -39.81 -3.44 -3.97
CA LYS A 93 -40.41 -4.76 -3.96
C LYS A 93 -41.71 -4.72 -4.75
N LEU A 94 -41.78 -5.51 -5.83
CA LEU A 94 -43.02 -5.74 -6.56
C LEU A 94 -43.96 -6.54 -5.65
N SER A 95 -45.17 -6.02 -5.41
CA SER A 95 -46.27 -6.72 -4.73
C SER A 95 -46.96 -7.68 -5.68
#